data_AF-F6B4A7-F1
#
_entry.id   AF-F6B4A7-F1
#
_cell.length_a   1.000
_cell.length_b   1.000
_cell.length_c   1.000
_cell.angle_alpha   90.00
_cell.angle_beta   90.00
_cell.angle_gamma   90.00
#
_symmetry.space_group_name_H-M   'P 1'
#
loop_
_entity.id
_entity.type
_entity.pdbx_description
1 polymer ?
#
loop_
_entity_poly.entity_id
_entity_poly.type
_entity_poly.pdbx_seq_one_letter_code
_entity_poly.pdbx_strand_id
1 'polypeptide(L)'
;MQHPTNTRIIFADSPEEAKQKYLALGIKTKDPNPGIEVLKPLEDEEFDINADFNLIGEVSVGSSIMEEIRKDPNRAYVIYFLEDPKNFMSSAS
;
A
#
# COMPACT_ATOMS: atom_id res chain seq x y z
N MET A 1 13.57 4.59 -11.12
CA MET A 1 13.23 4.51 -9.69
C MET A 1 11.75 4.19 -9.66
N GLN A 2 11.36 3.16 -8.92
CA GLN A 2 9.95 2.83 -8.78
C GLN A 2 9.30 3.86 -7.86
N HIS A 3 8.02 4.14 -8.08
CA HIS A 3 7.27 5.09 -7.26
C HIS A 3 6.03 4.42 -6.69
N PRO A 4 5.74 4.62 -5.38
CA PRO A 4 4.53 4.10 -4.78
C PRO A 4 3.31 4.85 -5.33
N THR A 5 2.31 4.12 -5.80
CA THR A 5 1.04 4.67 -6.27
C THR A 5 -0.15 3.87 -5.76
N ASN A 6 -1.33 4.49 -5.79
CA ASN A 6 -2.60 3.85 -5.48
C ASN A 6 -2.71 3.24 -4.07
N THR A 7 -2.04 3.83 -3.08
CA THR A 7 -2.06 3.33 -1.70
C THR A 7 -3.47 3.11 -1.15
N ARG A 8 -3.71 1.95 -0.53
CA ARG A 8 -4.96 1.58 0.15
C ARG A 8 -4.66 0.93 1.49
N ILE A 9 -5.61 1.09 2.41
CA ILE A 9 -5.68 0.30 3.65
C ILE A 9 -6.64 -0.84 3.40
N ILE A 10 -6.17 -2.08 3.62
CA ILE A 10 -6.96 -3.30 3.44
C ILE A 10 -6.96 -4.06 4.75
N PHE A 11 -8.16 -4.39 5.25
CA PHE A 11 -8.31 -5.26 6.40
C PHE A 11 -8.34 -6.73 5.98
N ALA A 12 -7.42 -7.53 6.50
CA ALA A 12 -7.26 -8.94 6.17
C ALA A 12 -6.61 -9.71 7.33
N ASP A 13 -6.73 -11.03 7.28
CA ASP A 13 -6.16 -11.95 8.27
C ASP A 13 -4.76 -12.44 7.87
N SER A 14 -4.35 -12.23 6.61
CA SER A 14 -3.00 -12.54 6.10
C SER A 14 -2.54 -11.56 5.01
N PRO A 15 -1.23 -11.41 4.77
CA PRO A 15 -0.72 -10.56 3.69
C PRO A 15 -1.17 -11.06 2.31
N GLU A 16 -1.30 -12.37 2.09
CA GLU A 16 -1.81 -12.93 0.84
C GLU A 16 -3.26 -12.53 0.59
N GLU A 17 -4.13 -12.61 1.61
CA GLU A 17 -5.52 -12.19 1.51
C GLU A 17 -5.61 -10.68 1.24
N ALA A 18 -4.79 -9.88 1.94
CA ALA A 18 -4.74 -8.44 1.76
C ALA A 18 -4.38 -8.07 0.32
N LYS A 19 -3.35 -8.74 -0.24
CA LYS A 19 -2.94 -8.59 -1.65
C LYS A 19 -4.06 -8.96 -2.61
N GLN A 20 -4.74 -10.09 -2.39
CA GLN A 20 -5.85 -10.54 -3.23
C GLN A 20 -7.01 -9.55 -3.21
N LYS A 21 -7.40 -9.04 -2.03
CA LYS A 21 -8.42 -8.00 -1.90
C LYS A 21 -8.04 -6.71 -2.62
N TYR A 22 -6.78 -6.28 -2.51
CA TYR A 22 -6.27 -5.11 -3.22
C TYR A 22 -6.34 -5.29 -4.74
N LEU A 23 -5.88 -6.43 -5.26
CA LEU A 23 -5.96 -6.77 -6.68
C LEU A 23 -7.41 -6.84 -7.19
N ALA A 24 -8.34 -7.33 -6.37
CA ALA A 24 -9.76 -7.41 -6.69
C ALA A 24 -10.43 -6.03 -6.85
N LEU A 25 -9.80 -4.94 -6.39
CA LEU A 25 -10.28 -3.57 -6.63
C LEU A 25 -10.19 -3.17 -8.11
N GLY A 26 -9.44 -3.91 -8.94
CA GLY A 26 -9.38 -3.67 -10.39
C GLY A 26 -8.73 -2.34 -10.77
N ILE A 27 -7.90 -1.78 -9.90
CA ILE A 27 -7.19 -0.50 -10.11
C ILE A 27 -6.32 -0.62 -11.36
N LYS A 28 -6.43 0.37 -12.26
CA LYS A 28 -5.63 0.44 -13.49
C LYS A 28 -4.37 1.26 -13.23
N THR A 29 -3.22 0.70 -13.62
CA THR A 29 -1.89 1.32 -13.55
C THR A 29 -1.40 1.66 -14.94
N LYS A 30 -0.45 2.59 -15.04
CA LYS A 30 0.24 2.87 -16.30
C LYS A 30 1.37 1.87 -16.54
N ASP A 31 1.95 1.34 -15.47
CA ASP A 31 2.83 0.18 -15.53
C ASP A 31 2.01 -1.06 -15.90
N PRO A 32 2.33 -1.81 -16.98
CA PRO A 32 1.69 -3.10 -17.27
C PRO A 32 2.06 -4.18 -16.25
N ASN A 33 3.19 -4.05 -15.56
CA ASN A 33 3.68 -5.02 -14.57
C ASN A 33 4.16 -4.30 -13.30
N PRO A 34 3.26 -3.62 -12.58
CA PRO A 34 3.64 -2.92 -11.36
C PRO A 34 4.07 -3.93 -10.29
N GLY A 35 5.09 -3.59 -9.52
CA GLY A 35 5.35 -4.26 -8.24
C GLY A 35 4.19 -4.01 -7.28
N ILE A 36 4.05 -4.83 -6.23
CA ILE A 36 3.06 -4.64 -5.17
C ILE A 36 3.74 -4.84 -3.85
N GLU A 37 3.69 -3.83 -2.99
CA GLU A 37 4.15 -3.89 -1.62
C GLU A 37 2.96 -4.09 -0.68
N VAL A 38 3.11 -4.97 0.28
CA VAL A 38 2.12 -5.28 1.31
C VAL A 38 2.80 -5.16 2.66
N LEU A 39 2.47 -4.09 3.39
CA LEU A 39 3.13 -3.76 4.64
C LEU A 39 2.13 -3.81 5.79
N LYS A 40 2.54 -4.41 6.90
CA LYS A 40 1.76 -4.42 8.14
C LYS A 40 2.32 -3.35 9.07
N PRO A 41 1.57 -2.28 9.41
CA PRO A 41 2.09 -1.19 10.22
C PRO A 41 2.63 -1.65 11.57
N LEU A 42 1.96 -2.61 12.22
CA LEU A 42 2.39 -3.13 13.52
C LEU A 42 3.66 -3.99 13.48
N GLU A 43 4.16 -4.35 12.30
CA GLU A 43 5.44 -5.05 12.14
C GLU A 43 6.61 -4.07 11.93
N ASP A 44 6.32 -2.77 11.77
CA ASP A 44 7.30 -1.71 11.65
C ASP A 44 7.64 -1.14 13.03
N GLU A 45 8.92 -1.18 13.42
CA GLU A 45 9.38 -0.72 14.73
C GLU A 45 9.28 0.81 14.89
N GLU A 46 9.26 1.56 13.78
CA GLU A 46 9.14 3.02 13.78
C GLU A 46 7.67 3.48 13.79
N PHE A 47 6.73 2.56 13.59
CA PHE A 47 5.31 2.88 13.56
C PHE A 47 4.75 3.18 14.96
N ASP A 48 4.16 4.36 15.12
CA ASP A 48 3.40 4.74 16.30
C ASP A 48 1.90 4.85 15.98
N ILE A 49 1.11 3.92 16.52
CA ILE A 49 -0.35 3.89 16.36
C ILE A 49 -1.04 5.18 16.85
N ASN A 50 -0.43 5.89 17.79
CA ASN A 50 -0.98 7.12 18.38
C ASN A 50 -0.51 8.39 17.68
N ALA A 51 0.52 8.31 16.81
CA ALA A 51 0.97 9.47 16.05
C ALA A 51 -0.07 9.92 15.02
N ASP A 52 -0.16 11.23 14.79
CA ASP A 52 -1.05 11.81 13.78
C ASP A 52 -0.64 11.47 12.34
N PHE A 53 0.63 11.11 12.15
CA PHE A 53 1.17 10.65 10.87
C PHE A 53 2.23 9.57 11.10
N ASN A 54 2.41 8.70 10.11
CA ASN A 54 3.51 7.73 10.05
C ASN A 54 4.10 7.67 8.64
N LEU A 55 5.34 7.21 8.53
CA LEU A 55 5.91 6.74 7.27
C LEU A 55 5.85 5.22 7.27
N ILE A 56 5.16 4.63 6.29
CA ILE A 56 5.02 3.16 6.17
C ILE A 56 5.60 2.76 4.82
N GLY A 57 6.75 2.09 4.86
CA GLY A 57 7.58 1.88 3.68
C GLY A 57 7.95 3.22 3.03
N GLU A 58 7.50 3.44 1.80
CA GLU A 58 7.77 4.68 1.05
C GLU A 58 6.59 5.68 1.08
N VAL A 59 5.55 5.43 1.88
CA VAL A 59 4.32 6.24 1.87
C VAL A 59 4.08 6.93 3.20
N SER A 60 3.93 8.25 3.17
CA SER A 60 3.48 9.03 4.33
C SER A 60 1.97 8.90 4.48
N VAL A 61 1.52 8.38 5.62
CA VAL A 61 0.11 8.28 5.98
C VAL A 61 -0.25 9.36 6.99
N GLY A 62 -1.24 10.19 6.65
CA GLY A 62 -1.74 11.25 7.52
C GLY A 62 -2.91 10.81 8.40
N SER A 63 -3.47 11.76 9.14
CA SER A 63 -4.47 11.53 10.19
C SER A 63 -5.69 10.73 9.74
N SER A 64 -6.30 11.04 8.58
CA SER A 64 -7.47 10.29 8.10
C SER A 64 -7.17 8.82 7.80
N ILE A 65 -5.94 8.49 7.39
CA ILE A 65 -5.52 7.12 7.14
C ILE A 65 -5.17 6.42 8.46
N MET A 66 -4.51 7.14 9.36
CA MET A 66 -4.24 6.65 10.73
C MET A 66 -5.53 6.33 11.48
N GLU A 67 -6.57 7.16 11.34
CA GLU A 67 -7.91 6.89 11.88
C GLU A 67 -8.50 5.58 11.34
N GLU A 68 -8.30 5.29 10.05
CA GLU A 68 -8.75 4.02 9.47
C GLU A 68 -7.99 2.84 10.06
N ILE A 69 -6.66 2.92 10.11
CA ILE A 69 -5.79 1.87 10.69
C ILE A 69 -6.18 1.57 12.13
N ARG A 70 -6.47 2.60 12.94
CA ARG A 70 -6.87 2.46 14.35
C ARG A 70 -8.18 1.70 14.57
N LYS A 71 -9.05 1.57 13.57
CA LYS A 71 -10.29 0.79 13.69
C LYS A 71 -10.01 -0.70 13.90
N ASP A 72 -8.97 -1.23 13.25
CA ASP A 72 -8.57 -2.63 13.36
C ASP A 72 -7.08 -2.80 13.00
N PRO A 73 -6.16 -2.35 13.89
CA PRO A 73 -4.74 -2.24 13.55
C PRO A 73 -4.07 -3.60 13.34
N ASN A 74 -4.60 -4.67 13.94
CA ASN A 74 -4.07 -6.03 13.78
C ASN A 74 -4.30 -6.60 12.38
N ARG A 75 -5.38 -6.15 11.72
CA ARG A 75 -5.79 -6.61 10.39
C ARG A 75 -5.50 -5.58 9.31
N ALA A 76 -5.05 -4.37 9.67
CA ALA A 76 -4.72 -3.32 8.72
C ALA A 76 -3.41 -3.64 7.97
N TYR A 77 -3.50 -3.66 6.64
CA TYR A 77 -2.36 -3.69 5.73
C TYR A 77 -2.35 -2.43 4.87
N VAL A 78 -1.18 -1.82 4.71
CA VAL A 78 -0.93 -0.74 3.75
C VAL A 78 -0.40 -1.37 2.48
N ILE A 79 -1.11 -1.17 1.38
CA ILE A 79 -0.78 -1.79 0.09
C ILE A 79 -0.73 -0.73 -0.98
N TYR A 80 0.32 -0.76 -1.80
CA TYR A 80 0.49 0.14 -2.93
C TYR A 80 1.18 -0.56 -4.10
N PHE A 81 0.99 0.00 -5.30
CA PHE A 81 1.77 -0.40 -6.47
C PHE A 81 3.13 0.30 -6.47
N LEU A 82 4.17 -0.40 -6.93
CA LEU A 82 5.47 0.17 -7.27
C LEU A 82 5.58 0.25 -8.79
N GLU A 83 5.33 1.43 -9.36
CA GLU A 83 5.37 1.64 -10.81
C GLU A 83 6.75 2.14 -11.25
N ASP A 84 7.33 1.54 -12.30
CA ASP A 84 8.53 2.08 -12.96
C ASP A 84 8.11 2.90 -14.21
N PRO A 85 8.40 4.22 -14.24
CA PRO A 85 8.10 5.05 -15.41
C PRO A 85 8.69 4.54 -16.72
N LYS A 86 9.77 3.76 -16.70
CA LYS A 86 10.35 3.14 -17.90
C LYS A 86 9.41 2.11 -18.54
N ASN A 87 8.58 1.44 -17.76
CA ASN A 87 7.65 0.43 -18.25
C ASN A 87 6.47 1.05 -19.02
N PHE A 88 6.21 2.35 -18.83
CA PHE A 88 5.07 3.03 -19.46
C PHE A 88 5.22 3.14 -20.98
N MET A 89 6.46 3.19 -21.48
CA MET A 89 6.74 3.35 -22.92
C MET A 89 6.86 2.01 -23.67
N SER A 90 7.02 0.89 -22.95
CA SER A 90 7.18 -0.43 -23.57
C SER A 90 5.85 -1.04 -24.05
N SER A 91 4.71 -0.41 -23.74
CA SER A 91 3.37 -0.86 -24.16
C SER A 91 2.93 -0.27 -25.52
N ALA A 92 3.79 0.47 -26.21
CA ALA A 92 3.48 1.17 -27.46
C ALA A 92 4.14 0.57 -28.72
N SER A 93 4.59 -0.69 -28.68
CA SER A 93 5.23 -1.38 -29.83
C SER A 93 4.41 -2.57 -30.32
#